data_AF-A0A8H3GBM2-F1
#
_entry.id   AF-A0A8H3GBM2-F1
#
_cell.length_a   1.000
_cell.length_b   1.000
_cell.length_c   1.000
_cell.angle_alpha   90.00
_cell.angle_beta   90.00
_cell.angle_gamma   90.00
#
_symmetry.space_group_name_H-M   'P 1'
#
loop_
_entity.id
_entity.type
_entity.pdbx_description
1 polymer ?
#
loop_
_entity_poly.entity_id
_entity_poly.type
_entity_poly.pdbx_seq_one_letter_code
_entity_poly.pdbx_strand_id
1 'polypeptide(L)'
;MSLNLFNKLRLCLFAIVFVGASIVLGICAYLTSRLFSTGIHDFLIFSLVVSAFTIVIFVLLALRSQPRIDAVVLFILVVLWLTMGAYSQDVIGHVFCYSLRGNTIPAKNDTTMSAEKYCRQMKTVLAFSWANFVFLTLWLVGLLTVIIKIYARGNRDIWGNSMSEVSILTERPINKTGEYPIAGDYPMGTSTNLPNAPGQTFVYYPSPPNISGPLQPQVIQQQPGHSVIIRNGQVTQVPGSVVSA
;
A
#
# COMPACT_ATOMS: atom_id res chain seq x y z
N MET A 1 2.92 -17.83 9.11
CA MET A 1 2.80 -16.43 8.69
C MET A 1 2.19 -16.41 7.28
N SER A 2 0.86 -16.52 7.16
CA SER A 2 0.20 -16.56 5.85
C SER A 2 0.17 -15.14 5.28
N LEU A 3 1.02 -14.85 4.30
CA LEU A 3 0.97 -13.60 3.56
C LEU A 3 -0.45 -13.46 2.97
N ASN A 4 -1.20 -12.44 3.41
CA ASN A 4 -2.55 -12.16 2.94
C ASN A 4 -2.58 -12.17 1.40
N LEU A 5 -3.64 -12.73 0.80
CA LEU A 5 -3.81 -12.82 -0.66
C LEU A 5 -3.54 -11.48 -1.36
N PHE A 6 -3.95 -10.37 -0.73
CA PHE A 6 -3.72 -9.01 -1.19
C PHE A 6 -2.23 -8.65 -1.30
N ASN A 7 -1.41 -9.00 -0.31
CA ASN A 7 0.02 -8.72 -0.31
C ASN A 7 0.75 -9.56 -1.36
N LYS A 8 0.31 -10.81 -1.61
CA LYS A 8 0.83 -11.65 -2.70
C LYS A 8 0.53 -11.02 -4.07
N LEU A 9 -0.72 -10.61 -4.28
CA LEU A 9 -1.14 -9.97 -5.53
C LEU A 9 -0.38 -8.65 -5.77
N ARG A 10 -0.26 -7.82 -4.73
CA ARG A 10 0.51 -6.57 -4.76
C ARG A 10 1.95 -6.83 -5.19
N LEU A 11 2.63 -7.75 -4.53
CA LEU A 11 4.04 -8.04 -4.79
C LEU A 11 4.26 -8.64 -6.18
N CYS A 12 3.33 -9.48 -6.64
CA CYS A 12 3.36 -10.03 -8.00
C CYS A 12 3.21 -8.92 -9.06
N LEU A 13 2.24 -8.03 -8.91
CA LEU A 13 2.05 -6.89 -9.82
C LEU A 13 3.26 -5.95 -9.82
N PHE A 14 3.81 -5.66 -8.65
CA PHE A 14 4.99 -4.81 -8.51
C PHE A 14 6.20 -5.43 -9.20
N ALA A 15 6.40 -6.75 -9.06
CA ALA A 15 7.47 -7.46 -9.74
C ALA A 15 7.32 -7.42 -11.27
N ILE A 16 6.11 -7.62 -11.80
CA ILE A 16 5.85 -7.56 -13.25
C ILE A 16 6.18 -6.17 -13.80
N VAL A 17 5.67 -5.12 -13.16
CA VAL A 17 5.92 -3.73 -13.61
C VAL A 17 7.39 -3.35 -13.47
N PHE A 18 8.07 -3.79 -12.40
CA PHE A 18 9.49 -3.56 -12.19
C PHE A 18 10.34 -4.18 -13.30
N VAL A 19 10.03 -5.42 -13.70
CA VAL A 19 10.70 -6.10 -14.81
C VAL A 19 10.45 -5.35 -16.11
N GLY A 20 9.21 -4.97 -16.40
CA GLY A 20 8.86 -4.18 -17.58
C GLY A 20 9.61 -2.84 -17.64
N ALA A 21 9.68 -2.11 -16.53
CA ALA A 21 10.42 -0.86 -16.42
C ALA A 21 11.93 -1.04 -16.64
N SER A 22 12.50 -2.13 -16.10
CA SER A 22 13.93 -2.45 -16.26
C SER A 22 14.28 -2.76 -17.72
N ILE A 23 13.40 -3.48 -18.44
CA ILE A 23 13.58 -3.77 -19.86
C ILE A 23 13.56 -2.48 -20.69
N VAL A 24 12.58 -1.60 -20.44
CA VAL A 24 12.48 -0.31 -21.15
C VAL A 24 13.70 0.57 -20.86
N LEU A 25 14.13 0.65 -19.60
CA LEU A 25 15.33 1.39 -19.20
C LEU A 25 16.58 0.87 -19.93
N GLY A 26 16.76 -0.46 -20.00
CA GLY A 26 17.90 -1.07 -20.68
C GLY A 26 17.93 -0.78 -22.18
N ILE A 27 16.78 -0.89 -22.86
CA ILE A 27 16.68 -0.60 -24.30
C ILE A 27 16.93 0.89 -24.54
N CYS A 28 16.33 1.78 -23.76
CA CYS A 28 16.49 3.22 -23.93
C CYS A 28 17.93 3.67 -23.61
N ALA A 29 18.57 3.14 -22.57
CA ALA A 29 19.97 3.44 -22.27
C ALA A 29 20.90 3.01 -23.43
N TYR A 30 20.66 1.85 -24.02
CA TYR A 30 21.39 1.39 -25.20
C TYR A 30 21.20 2.34 -26.39
N LEU A 31 19.95 2.72 -26.68
CA LEU A 31 19.62 3.65 -27.77
C LEU A 31 20.23 5.03 -27.53
N THR A 32 20.12 5.58 -26.32
CA THR A 32 20.73 6.86 -25.94
C THR A 32 22.24 6.83 -26.16
N SER A 33 22.95 5.76 -25.80
CA SER A 33 24.39 5.69 -26.00
C SER A 33 24.83 5.77 -27.48
N ARG A 34 23.97 5.33 -28.40
CA ARG A 34 24.25 5.24 -29.84
C ARG A 34 23.65 6.36 -30.68
N LEU A 35 22.49 6.86 -30.28
CA LEU A 35 21.66 7.78 -31.07
C LEU A 35 21.58 9.18 -30.44
N PHE A 36 22.46 9.51 -29.48
CA PHE A 36 22.53 10.84 -28.83
C PHE A 36 22.85 12.02 -29.76
N SER A 37 22.98 11.83 -31.08
CA SER A 37 23.11 12.97 -32.02
C SER A 37 21.89 13.20 -32.92
N THR A 38 20.94 12.28 -32.98
CA THR A 38 19.75 12.36 -33.84
C THR A 38 18.57 13.01 -33.11
N GLY A 39 17.71 13.80 -33.76
CA GLY A 39 16.59 14.59 -33.15
C GLY A 39 15.50 13.86 -32.34
N ILE A 40 15.76 12.65 -31.83
CA ILE A 40 14.92 11.83 -30.96
C ILE A 40 15.32 11.92 -29.48
N HIS A 41 16.18 12.88 -29.09
CA HIS A 41 16.69 13.01 -27.72
C HIS A 41 15.61 13.18 -26.68
N ASP A 42 14.61 14.00 -26.97
CA ASP A 42 13.57 14.36 -26.01
C ASP A 42 12.76 13.13 -25.59
N PHE A 43 12.45 12.26 -26.55
CA PHE A 43 11.78 10.99 -26.29
C PHE A 43 12.66 10.04 -25.44
N LEU A 44 13.95 9.92 -25.79
CA LEU A 44 14.86 9.02 -25.08
C LEU A 44 15.10 9.46 -23.63
N ILE A 45 15.28 10.77 -23.40
CA ILE A 45 15.44 11.34 -22.06
C ILE A 45 14.16 11.13 -21.25
N PHE A 46 13.00 11.44 -21.82
CA PHE A 46 11.71 11.22 -21.16
C PHE A 46 11.53 9.76 -20.74
N SER A 47 11.77 8.81 -21.64
CA SER A 47 11.66 7.38 -21.35
C SER A 47 12.58 6.92 -20.22
N LEU A 48 13.81 7.42 -20.20
CA LEU A 48 14.82 7.07 -19.21
C LEU A 48 14.41 7.59 -17.82
N VAL A 49 13.93 8.84 -17.75
CA VAL A 49 13.43 9.46 -16.53
C VAL A 49 12.19 8.72 -16.01
N VAL A 50 11.21 8.43 -16.86
CA VAL A 50 10.00 7.71 -16.45
C VAL A 50 10.35 6.32 -15.92
N SER A 51 11.18 5.56 -16.64
CA SER A 51 11.56 4.21 -16.22
C SER A 51 12.36 4.21 -14.92
N ALA A 52 13.33 5.12 -14.76
CA ALA A 52 14.10 5.25 -13.52
C ALA A 52 13.22 5.69 -12.33
N PHE A 53 12.34 6.68 -12.55
CA PHE A 53 11.39 7.15 -11.55
C PHE A 53 10.47 6.02 -11.08
N THR A 54 9.98 5.19 -12.00
CA THR A 54 9.12 4.05 -11.63
C THR A 54 9.86 3.07 -10.72
N ILE A 55 11.09 2.70 -11.05
CA ILE A 55 11.92 1.79 -10.24
C ILE A 55 12.10 2.33 -8.81
N VAL A 56 12.51 3.59 -8.68
CA VAL A 56 12.73 4.24 -7.37
C VAL A 56 11.44 4.25 -6.56
N ILE A 57 10.34 4.64 -7.18
CA ILE A 57 9.03 4.71 -6.53
C ILE A 57 8.56 3.32 -6.07
N PHE A 58 8.71 2.28 -6.90
CA PHE A 58 8.32 0.93 -6.51
C PHE A 58 9.11 0.41 -5.31
N VAL A 59 10.41 0.73 -5.24
CA VAL A 59 11.23 0.40 -4.06
C VAL A 59 10.72 1.15 -2.82
N LEU A 60 10.41 2.45 -2.93
CA LEU A 60 9.86 3.22 -1.80
C LEU A 60 8.49 2.69 -1.34
N LEU A 61 7.60 2.37 -2.28
CA LEU A 61 6.28 1.79 -2.01
C LEU A 61 6.36 0.37 -1.44
N ALA A 62 7.47 -0.34 -1.63
CA ALA A 62 7.72 -1.64 -1.00
C ALA A 62 8.19 -1.50 0.46
N LEU A 63 8.94 -0.43 0.78
CA LEU A 63 9.45 -0.18 2.13
C LEU A 63 8.39 0.40 3.07
N ARG A 64 7.58 1.36 2.60
CA ARG A 64 6.53 1.98 3.41
C ARG A 64 5.35 2.32 2.52
N SER A 65 4.22 1.68 2.77
CA SER A 65 3.01 1.87 1.98
C SER A 65 1.90 2.53 2.78
N GLN A 66 1.48 3.70 2.30
CA GLN A 66 0.33 4.42 2.84
C GLN A 66 -0.70 4.55 1.72
N PRO A 67 -1.95 4.11 1.91
CA PRO A 67 -2.94 4.03 0.84
C PRO A 67 -3.19 5.37 0.14
N ARG A 68 -3.09 6.48 0.88
CA ARG A 68 -3.21 7.83 0.33
C ARG A 68 -2.07 8.19 -0.63
N ILE A 69 -0.83 7.92 -0.24
CA ILE A 69 0.36 8.23 -1.04
C ILE A 69 0.42 7.26 -2.22
N ASP A 70 0.19 5.96 -1.96
CA ASP A 70 0.18 4.91 -2.99
C ASP A 70 -0.80 5.27 -4.12
N ALA A 71 -2.03 5.71 -3.82
CA ALA A 71 -3.01 6.08 -4.84
C ALA A 71 -2.57 7.26 -5.72
N VAL A 72 -2.06 8.34 -5.11
CA VAL A 72 -1.60 9.54 -5.84
C VAL A 72 -0.39 9.19 -6.71
N VAL A 73 0.56 8.46 -6.16
CA VAL A 73 1.78 8.07 -6.86
C VAL A 73 1.47 7.10 -8.00
N LEU A 74 0.60 6.11 -7.78
CA LEU A 74 0.16 5.20 -8.83
C LEU A 74 -0.57 5.95 -9.95
N PHE A 75 -1.41 6.94 -9.63
CA PHE A 75 -2.05 7.77 -10.64
C PHE A 75 -1.03 8.52 -11.51
N ILE A 76 0.00 9.13 -10.90
CA ILE A 76 1.08 9.78 -11.64
C ILE A 76 1.81 8.78 -12.54
N LEU A 77 2.13 7.58 -12.02
CA LEU A 77 2.79 6.54 -12.80
C LEU A 77 1.92 6.07 -13.98
N VAL A 78 0.61 5.89 -13.78
CA VAL A 78 -0.32 5.54 -14.86
C VAL A 78 -0.27 6.58 -15.97
N VAL A 79 -0.34 7.87 -15.64
CA VAL A 79 -0.27 8.95 -16.64
C VAL A 79 1.08 8.95 -17.35
N LEU A 80 2.19 8.79 -16.63
CA LEU A 80 3.53 8.75 -17.25
C LEU A 80 3.71 7.56 -18.20
N TRP A 81 3.18 6.38 -17.86
CA TRP A 81 3.24 5.22 -18.75
C TRP A 81 2.29 5.35 -19.95
N LEU A 82 1.13 5.97 -19.76
CA LEU A 82 0.20 6.27 -20.85
C LEU A 82 0.82 7.24 -21.86
N THR A 83 1.41 8.34 -21.38
CA THR A 83 2.09 9.32 -22.24
C THR A 83 3.30 8.70 -22.93
N MET A 84 4.05 7.83 -22.26
CA MET A 84 5.14 7.07 -22.88
C MET A 84 4.63 6.13 -23.99
N GLY A 85 3.50 5.45 -23.77
CA GLY A 85 2.82 4.64 -24.78
C GLY A 85 2.44 5.47 -26.00
N ALA A 86 1.68 6.55 -25.80
CA ALA A 86 1.24 7.44 -26.87
C ALA A 86 2.41 8.08 -27.63
N TYR A 87 3.42 8.59 -26.92
CA TYR A 87 4.57 9.23 -27.55
C TYR A 87 5.40 8.23 -28.36
N SER A 88 5.55 6.99 -27.88
CA SER A 88 6.24 5.94 -28.65
C SER A 88 5.50 5.55 -29.94
N GLN A 89 4.17 5.68 -29.99
CA GLN A 89 3.42 5.48 -31.24
C GLN A 89 3.68 6.60 -32.25
N ASP A 90 3.73 7.85 -31.78
CA ASP A 90 3.99 9.02 -32.61
C ASP A 90 5.39 8.97 -33.26
N VAL A 91 6.41 8.59 -32.48
CA VAL A 91 7.81 8.50 -32.98
C VAL A 91 8.00 7.40 -34.02
N ILE A 92 7.31 6.25 -33.89
CA ILE A 92 7.49 5.10 -34.80
C ILE A 92 6.56 5.22 -36.01
N GLY A 93 5.34 5.71 -35.81
CA GLY A 93 4.26 5.64 -36.79
C GLY A 93 3.79 4.21 -37.10
N HIS A 94 2.95 4.08 -38.12
CA HIS A 94 2.36 2.80 -38.54
C HIS A 94 3.23 2.01 -39.54
N VAL A 95 4.55 2.00 -39.35
CA VAL A 95 5.47 1.30 -40.26
C VAL A 95 5.73 -0.15 -39.84
N PHE A 96 5.93 -1.01 -40.83
CA PHE A 96 6.32 -2.40 -40.62
C PHE A 96 7.84 -2.53 -40.57
N CYS A 97 8.41 -3.19 -39.55
CA CYS A 97 9.87 -3.21 -39.40
C CYS A 97 10.58 -3.99 -40.52
N TYR A 98 9.92 -4.93 -41.18
CA TYR A 98 10.49 -5.68 -42.30
C TYR A 98 10.61 -4.85 -43.58
N SER A 99 9.83 -3.77 -43.74
CA SER A 99 9.93 -2.90 -44.90
C SER A 99 11.13 -1.94 -44.83
N LEU A 100 11.81 -1.85 -43.69
CA LEU A 100 13.04 -1.08 -43.50
C LEU A 100 14.31 -1.94 -43.65
N ARG A 101 14.18 -3.18 -44.16
CA ARG A 101 15.30 -4.07 -44.39
C ARG A 101 16.24 -3.47 -45.44
N GLY A 102 17.52 -3.32 -45.10
CA GLY A 102 18.53 -2.68 -45.95
C GLY A 102 18.71 -1.18 -45.72
N ASN A 103 17.80 -0.52 -44.98
CA ASN A 103 17.95 0.89 -44.62
C ASN A 103 18.80 1.03 -43.36
N THR A 104 19.64 2.06 -43.35
CA THR A 104 20.51 2.40 -42.21
C THR A 104 20.23 3.82 -41.72
N ILE A 105 20.21 3.99 -40.41
CA ILE A 105 20.15 5.29 -39.75
C ILE A 105 21.55 5.72 -39.30
N PRO A 106 21.88 7.02 -39.40
CA PRO A 106 23.14 7.54 -38.90
C PRO A 106 23.16 7.44 -37.37
N ALA A 107 24.20 6.83 -36.82
CA ALA A 107 24.47 6.76 -35.39
C ALA A 107 25.69 7.61 -35.04
N LYS A 108 25.97 7.76 -33.75
CA LYS A 108 27.10 8.53 -33.23
C LYS A 108 28.44 8.00 -33.80
N ASN A 109 29.39 8.91 -34.04
CA ASN A 109 30.75 8.63 -34.55
C ASN A 109 30.80 7.98 -35.94
N ASP A 110 30.03 8.50 -36.91
CA ASP A 110 29.98 8.01 -38.30
C ASP A 110 29.64 6.51 -38.44
N THR A 111 29.11 5.90 -37.38
CA THR A 111 28.62 4.52 -37.43
C THR A 111 27.18 4.49 -37.93
N THR A 112 26.78 3.41 -38.60
CA THR A 112 25.42 3.22 -39.06
C THR A 112 24.74 2.12 -38.24
N MET A 113 23.46 2.32 -37.91
CA MET A 113 22.63 1.30 -37.26
C MET A 113 21.54 0.86 -38.24
N SER A 114 21.25 -0.45 -38.26
CA SER A 114 20.15 -0.96 -39.07
C SER A 114 18.81 -0.41 -38.59
N ALA A 115 18.06 0.21 -39.50
CA ALA A 115 16.75 0.79 -39.20
C ALA A 115 15.72 -0.28 -38.80
N GLU A 116 15.87 -1.51 -39.30
CA GLU A 116 15.06 -2.66 -38.87
C GLU A 116 15.27 -2.96 -37.38
N LYS A 117 16.52 -3.01 -36.91
CA LYS A 117 16.85 -3.29 -35.51
C LYS A 117 16.28 -2.21 -34.60
N TYR A 118 16.41 -0.94 -35.01
CA TYR A 118 15.83 0.20 -34.30
C TYR A 118 14.30 0.09 -34.21
N CYS A 119 13.61 -0.17 -35.33
CA CYS A 119 12.16 -0.33 -35.35
C CYS A 119 11.68 -1.45 -34.41
N ARG A 120 12.35 -2.61 -34.40
CA ARG A 120 12.01 -3.71 -33.51
C ARG A 120 12.16 -3.32 -32.03
N GLN A 121 13.26 -2.67 -31.67
CA GLN A 121 13.51 -2.23 -30.29
C GLN A 121 12.47 -1.20 -29.82
N MET A 122 12.12 -0.25 -30.68
CA MET A 122 11.11 0.75 -30.37
C MET A 122 9.70 0.15 -30.24
N LYS A 123 9.34 -0.84 -31.07
CA LYS A 123 8.07 -1.58 -30.91
C LYS A 123 8.02 -2.37 -29.60
N THR A 124 9.16 -2.89 -29.14
CA THR A 124 9.24 -3.52 -27.82
C THR A 124 8.97 -2.51 -26.70
N VAL A 125 9.57 -1.32 -26.76
CA VAL A 125 9.31 -0.24 -25.80
C VAL A 125 7.83 0.15 -25.78
N LEU A 126 7.21 0.28 -26.96
CA LEU A 126 5.78 0.53 -27.11
C LEU A 126 4.91 -0.56 -26.45
N ALA A 127 5.23 -1.84 -26.67
CA ALA A 127 4.46 -2.94 -26.10
C ALA A 127 4.55 -2.97 -24.57
N PHE A 128 5.77 -2.81 -24.02
CA PHE A 128 5.97 -2.81 -22.57
C PHE A 128 5.39 -1.56 -21.89
N SER A 129 5.38 -0.41 -22.57
CA SER A 129 4.75 0.80 -22.00
C SER A 129 3.24 0.65 -21.87
N TRP A 130 2.56 0.13 -22.90
CA TRP A 130 1.14 -0.20 -22.83
C TRP A 130 0.84 -1.28 -21.79
N ALA A 131 1.67 -2.33 -21.72
CA ALA A 131 1.49 -3.38 -20.71
C ALA A 131 1.59 -2.81 -19.28
N ASN A 132 2.63 -2.00 -19.00
CA ASN A 132 2.79 -1.35 -17.70
C ASN A 132 1.63 -0.41 -17.38
N PHE A 133 1.16 0.37 -18.36
CA PHE A 133 -0.03 1.22 -18.20
C PHE A 133 -1.26 0.41 -17.79
N VAL A 134 -1.53 -0.72 -18.45
CA VAL A 134 -2.68 -1.58 -18.13
C VAL A 134 -2.54 -2.18 -16.73
N PHE A 135 -1.37 -2.74 -16.38
CA PHE A 135 -1.16 -3.33 -15.06
C PHE A 135 -1.29 -2.31 -13.93
N LEU A 136 -0.71 -1.12 -14.11
CA LEU A 136 -0.81 -0.03 -13.14
C LEU A 136 -2.25 0.49 -13.01
N THR A 137 -2.99 0.59 -14.11
CA THR A 137 -4.38 1.03 -14.10
C THR A 137 -5.28 0.02 -13.39
N LEU A 138 -5.12 -1.27 -13.69
CA LEU A 138 -5.87 -2.33 -13.00
C LEU A 138 -5.56 -2.34 -11.50
N TRP A 139 -4.31 -2.11 -11.13
CA TRP A 139 -3.93 -2.00 -9.71
C TRP A 139 -4.52 -0.76 -9.04
N LEU A 140 -4.48 0.40 -9.70
CA LEU A 140 -5.06 1.64 -9.19
C LEU A 140 -6.57 1.51 -8.97
N VAL A 141 -7.29 0.96 -9.95
CA VAL A 141 -8.74 0.71 -9.85
C VAL A 141 -9.02 -0.34 -8.76
N GLY A 142 -8.23 -1.41 -8.69
CA GLY A 142 -8.34 -2.42 -7.63
C GLY A 142 -8.16 -1.82 -6.23
N LEU A 143 -7.17 -0.96 -6.06
CA LEU A 143 -6.90 -0.25 -4.80
C LEU A 143 -8.08 0.67 -4.44
N LEU A 144 -8.54 1.50 -5.38
CA LEU A 144 -9.66 2.43 -5.15
C LEU A 144 -10.95 1.69 -4.79
N THR A 145 -11.27 0.59 -5.49
CA THR A 145 -12.48 -0.20 -5.19
C THR A 145 -12.43 -0.82 -3.79
N VAL A 146 -11.26 -1.27 -3.33
CA VAL A 146 -11.08 -1.77 -1.96
C VAL A 146 -11.27 -0.64 -0.93
N ILE A 147 -10.65 0.52 -1.14
CA ILE A 147 -10.79 1.67 -0.23
C ILE A 147 -12.25 2.12 -0.13
N ILE A 148 -12.94 2.26 -1.27
CA ILE A 148 -14.34 2.69 -1.31
C ILE A 148 -15.23 1.69 -0.56
N LYS A 149 -15.01 0.38 -0.76
CA LYS A 149 -15.76 -0.67 -0.05
C LYS A 149 -15.60 -0.58 1.46
N ILE A 150 -14.39 -0.29 1.96
CA ILE A 150 -14.16 -0.22 3.40
C ILE A 150 -14.67 1.11 3.99
N TYR A 151 -14.56 2.20 3.24
CA TYR A 151 -15.16 3.47 3.62
C TYR A 151 -16.69 3.35 3.74
N ALA A 152 -17.34 2.64 2.81
CA ALA A 152 -18.78 2.34 2.87
C ALA A 152 -19.18 1.49 4.10
N ARG A 153 -18.25 0.69 4.65
CA ARG A 153 -18.46 -0.08 5.90
C ARG A 153 -18.33 0.78 7.17
N GLY A 154 -18.09 2.09 7.04
CA GLY A 154 -18.11 3.04 8.16
C GLY A 154 -16.76 3.28 8.84
N ASN A 155 -15.66 2.75 8.29
CA ASN A 155 -14.31 3.04 8.81
C ASN A 155 -13.76 4.32 8.16
N ARG A 156 -13.80 5.44 8.90
CA ARG A 156 -13.41 6.77 8.39
C ARG A 156 -11.89 7.02 8.41
N ASP A 157 -11.12 6.28 9.20
CA ASP A 157 -9.68 6.52 9.41
C ASP A 157 -8.78 5.65 8.51
N ILE A 158 -9.32 5.04 7.45
CA ILE A 158 -8.55 4.09 6.64
C ILE A 158 -7.41 4.73 5.82
N TRP A 159 -7.49 6.03 5.56
CA TRP A 159 -6.49 6.74 4.76
C TRP A 159 -5.14 6.91 5.48
N GLY A 160 -5.12 6.82 6.81
CA GLY A 160 -3.92 6.95 7.64
C GLY A 160 -3.25 5.63 8.02
N ASN A 161 -3.97 4.51 7.89
CA ASN A 161 -3.50 3.20 8.35
C ASN A 161 -2.56 2.53 7.33
N SER A 162 -1.70 1.63 7.82
CA SER A 162 -0.81 0.84 6.97
C SER A 162 -1.60 -0.09 6.06
N MET A 163 -1.23 -0.13 4.78
CA MET A 163 -1.83 -1.02 3.77
C MET A 163 -1.77 -2.51 4.15
N SER A 164 -0.85 -2.91 5.04
CA SER A 164 -0.73 -4.30 5.52
C SER A 164 -1.91 -4.78 6.36
N GLU A 165 -2.68 -3.85 6.95
CA GLU A 165 -3.84 -4.16 7.79
C GLU A 165 -5.13 -4.31 6.99
N VAL A 166 -5.12 -3.87 5.72
CA VAL A 166 -6.26 -3.95 4.81
C VAL A 166 -6.37 -5.38 4.26
N SER A 167 -7.12 -6.20 4.97
CA SER A 167 -7.47 -7.56 4.56
C SER A 167 -8.82 -7.53 3.83
N ILE A 168 -8.81 -7.92 2.55
CA ILE A 168 -10.01 -7.99 1.69
C ILE A 168 -11.12 -8.87 2.30
N LEU A 169 -10.75 -9.84 3.14
CA LEU A 169 -11.62 -10.89 3.67
C LEU A 169 -11.75 -10.92 5.21
N THR A 170 -11.04 -10.09 5.96
CA THR A 170 -11.19 -10.12 7.43
C THR A 170 -12.22 -9.10 7.84
N GLU A 171 -13.42 -9.61 8.04
CA GLU A 171 -14.47 -9.01 8.84
C GLU A 171 -13.95 -8.93 10.29
N ARG A 172 -13.10 -7.93 10.59
CA ARG A 172 -12.92 -7.53 11.98
C ARG A 172 -14.20 -6.81 12.37
N PRO A 173 -14.98 -7.31 13.35
CA PRO A 173 -16.12 -6.55 13.85
C PRO A 173 -15.59 -5.21 14.33
N ILE A 174 -16.18 -4.14 13.81
CA ILE A 174 -15.90 -2.77 14.22
C ILE A 174 -16.38 -2.66 15.67
N ASN A 175 -15.49 -2.89 16.63
CA ASN A 175 -15.70 -2.36 17.96
C ASN A 175 -15.55 -0.85 17.84
N LYS A 176 -16.68 -0.15 17.75
CA LYS A 176 -16.78 1.31 17.88
C LYS A 176 -16.44 1.69 19.32
N THR A 177 -15.18 1.57 19.70
CA THR A 177 -14.61 2.22 20.88
C THR A 177 -13.33 2.87 20.40
N GLY A 178 -13.23 4.19 20.60
CA GLY A 178 -12.20 5.05 20.03
C GLY A 178 -10.78 4.69 20.49
N GLU A 179 -10.23 3.64 19.90
CA GLU A 179 -8.86 3.20 20.10
C GLU A 179 -8.00 3.83 19.00
N TYR A 180 -7.37 4.96 19.32
CA TYR A 180 -6.21 5.43 18.55
C TYR A 180 -5.13 4.33 18.57
N PRO A 181 -4.47 4.00 17.45
CA PRO A 181 -3.42 3.00 17.47
C PRO A 181 -2.20 3.59 18.19
N ILE A 182 -2.01 3.18 19.45
CA ILE A 182 -0.77 3.42 20.18
C ILE A 182 0.30 2.56 19.50
N ALA A 183 1.17 3.23 18.74
CA ALA A 183 2.44 2.67 18.32
C ALA A 183 3.27 2.37 19.59
N GLY A 184 3.59 1.10 19.81
CA GLY A 184 4.44 0.70 20.91
C GLY A 184 4.36 -0.81 21.16
N ASP A 185 5.26 -1.55 20.52
CA ASP A 185 5.62 -2.91 20.91
C ASP A 185 5.99 -2.95 22.40
N TYR A 186 5.10 -3.50 23.22
CA TYR A 186 5.47 -4.11 24.50
C TYR A 186 4.75 -5.46 24.60
N PRO A 187 5.45 -6.56 24.96
CA PRO A 187 4.86 -7.88 25.04
C PRO A 187 3.96 -7.96 26.27
N MET A 188 2.68 -7.59 26.11
CA MET A 188 1.67 -7.84 27.12
C MET A 188 1.34 -9.33 27.15
N GLY A 189 1.62 -9.93 28.31
CA GLY A 189 1.46 -11.35 28.59
C GLY A 189 0.07 -11.87 28.26
N THR A 190 0.08 -13.11 27.78
CA THR A 190 -1.07 -14.00 27.58
C THR A 190 -2.19 -13.76 28.59
N SER A 191 -3.32 -13.23 28.12
CA SER A 191 -4.57 -13.27 28.87
C SER A 191 -5.06 -14.72 28.91
N THR A 192 -4.92 -15.33 30.08
CA THR A 192 -5.58 -16.58 30.41
C THR A 192 -7.09 -16.34 30.40
N ASN A 193 -7.80 -17.03 29.51
CA ASN A 193 -9.24 -17.15 29.52
C ASN A 193 -9.68 -17.69 30.89
N LEU A 194 -10.23 -16.85 31.76
CA LEU A 194 -10.98 -17.30 32.93
C LEU A 194 -12.48 -17.29 32.60
N PRO A 195 -13.25 -18.32 32.99
CA PRO A 195 -14.68 -18.40 32.74
C PRO A 195 -15.40 -17.24 33.46
N ASN A 196 -16.15 -16.47 32.70
CA ASN A 196 -16.93 -15.34 33.20
C ASN A 196 -18.12 -15.89 34.03
N ALA A 197 -18.01 -15.86 35.36
CA ALA A 197 -19.09 -16.25 36.27
C ALA A 197 -20.06 -15.07 36.48
N PRO A 198 -21.38 -15.30 36.48
CA PRO A 198 -22.36 -14.23 36.63
C PRO A 198 -22.27 -13.60 38.04
N GLY A 199 -22.06 -12.29 38.11
CA GLY A 199 -22.06 -11.52 39.37
C GLY A 199 -20.78 -10.74 39.71
N GLN A 200 -19.79 -10.65 38.80
CA GLN A 200 -18.57 -9.87 39.05
C GLN A 200 -18.57 -8.53 38.32
N THR A 201 -18.53 -7.43 39.07
CA THR A 201 -18.34 -6.06 38.57
C THR A 201 -16.88 -5.65 38.75
N PHE A 202 -16.20 -5.34 37.65
CA PHE A 202 -14.82 -4.84 37.66
C PHE A 202 -14.83 -3.31 37.76
N VAL A 203 -14.18 -2.75 38.79
CA VAL A 203 -14.03 -1.31 38.98
C VAL A 203 -12.55 -0.93 38.80
N TYR A 204 -12.26 -0.10 37.81
CA TYR A 204 -10.92 0.45 37.58
C TYR A 204 -10.76 1.80 38.28
N TYR A 205 -9.76 1.92 39.15
CA TYR A 205 -9.37 3.21 39.73
C TYR A 205 -8.26 3.86 38.90
N PRO A 206 -8.36 5.15 38.58
CA PRO A 206 -7.20 5.93 38.14
C PRO A 206 -6.27 6.13 39.35
N SER A 207 -5.05 5.61 39.25
CA SER A 207 -4.00 5.80 40.25
C SER A 207 -3.47 7.25 40.22
N PRO A 208 -3.17 7.88 41.37
CA PRO A 208 -2.49 9.17 41.42
C PRO A 208 -1.09 9.10 40.79
N PRO A 209 -0.50 10.24 40.34
CA PRO A 209 0.56 10.28 39.34
C PRO A 209 1.93 9.73 39.76
N ASN A 210 2.09 9.15 40.95
CA ASN A 210 3.39 8.90 41.56
C ASN A 210 3.61 7.47 42.07
N ILE A 211 2.89 6.48 41.50
CA ILE A 211 3.10 5.06 41.81
C ILE A 211 3.32 4.29 40.50
N SER A 212 4.57 3.97 40.20
CA SER A 212 4.98 3.08 39.12
C SER A 212 4.77 1.63 39.55
N GLY A 213 3.55 1.12 39.34
CA GLY A 213 3.20 -0.29 39.52
C GLY A 213 2.01 -0.67 38.63
N PRO A 214 1.93 -1.93 38.16
CA PRO A 214 0.79 -2.39 37.36
C PRO A 214 -0.50 -2.28 38.18
N LEU A 215 -1.53 -1.66 37.57
CA LEU A 215 -2.89 -1.57 38.11
C LEU A 215 -3.40 -2.98 38.40
N GLN A 216 -3.44 -3.37 39.67
CA GLN A 216 -4.05 -4.64 40.06
C GLN A 216 -5.57 -4.46 40.09
N PRO A 217 -6.35 -5.17 39.25
CA PRO A 217 -7.80 -5.16 39.35
C PRO A 217 -8.19 -5.84 40.66
N GLN A 218 -8.73 -5.06 41.61
CA GLN A 218 -9.25 -5.59 42.86
C GLN A 218 -10.65 -6.14 42.60
N VAL A 219 -10.80 -7.47 42.63
CA VAL A 219 -12.09 -8.15 42.46
C VAL A 219 -12.86 -8.06 43.79
N ILE A 220 -13.98 -7.33 43.80
CA ILE A 220 -14.85 -7.21 44.97
C ILE A 220 -16.01 -8.19 44.79
N GLN A 221 -16.06 -9.23 45.62
CA GLN A 221 -17.18 -10.17 45.63
C GLN A 221 -18.34 -9.57 46.44
N GLN A 222 -19.42 -9.18 45.75
CA GLN A 222 -20.63 -8.72 46.41
C GLN A 222 -21.35 -9.90 47.06
N GLN A 223 -21.63 -9.79 48.36
CA GLN A 223 -22.53 -10.72 49.02
C GLN A 223 -23.98 -10.40 48.61
N PRO A 224 -24.83 -11.41 48.33
CA PRO A 224 -26.24 -11.19 48.03
C PRO A 224 -26.93 -10.36 49.13
N GLY A 225 -27.78 -9.39 48.74
CA GLY A 225 -28.48 -8.51 49.67
C GLY A 225 -27.69 -7.33 50.23
N HIS A 226 -26.44 -7.13 49.78
CA HIS A 226 -25.60 -6.01 50.17
C HIS A 226 -25.29 -5.09 48.98
N SER A 227 -25.25 -3.79 49.22
CA SER A 227 -24.81 -2.78 48.27
C SER A 227 -23.36 -2.38 48.57
N VAL A 228 -22.51 -2.27 47.55
CA VAL A 228 -21.14 -1.77 47.71
C VAL A 228 -21.15 -0.27 47.50
N ILE A 229 -20.74 0.47 48.53
CA ILE A 229 -20.50 1.90 48.44
C ILE A 229 -18.99 2.11 48.50
N ILE A 230 -18.46 2.90 47.56
CA ILE A 230 -17.05 3.26 47.57
C ILE A 230 -16.92 4.76 47.80
N ARG A 231 -16.31 5.14 48.93
CA ARG A 231 -16.10 6.55 49.29
C ARG A 231 -14.64 6.72 49.72
N ASN A 232 -13.92 7.64 49.07
CA ASN A 232 -12.50 7.95 49.34
C ASN A 232 -11.55 6.74 49.35
N GLY A 233 -11.75 5.78 48.44
CA GLY A 233 -10.89 4.60 48.31
C GLY A 233 -11.13 3.48 49.33
N GLN A 234 -12.09 3.64 50.26
CA GLN A 234 -12.58 2.56 51.11
C GLN A 234 -13.84 1.93 50.53
N VAL A 235 -13.82 0.59 50.45
CA VAL A 235 -14.95 -0.24 50.02
C VAL A 235 -15.72 -0.67 51.27
N THR A 236 -16.99 -0.27 51.38
CA THR A 236 -17.87 -0.68 52.49
C THR A 236 -19.12 -1.35 51.93
N GLN A 237 -19.44 -2.55 52.43
CA GLN A 237 -20.69 -3.23 52.10
C GLN A 237 -21.76 -2.81 53.10
N VAL A 238 -22.87 -2.26 52.59
CA VAL A 238 -24.00 -1.83 53.41
C VAL A 238 -25.20 -2.72 53.09
N PRO A 239 -25.92 -3.26 54.09
CA PRO A 239 -27.12 -4.05 53.86
C PRO A 239 -28.14 -3.25 53.04
N GLY A 240 -28.62 -3.82 51.93
CA GLY A 240 -29.66 -3.19 51.13
C GLY A 240 -31.01 -3.39 51.80
N SER A 241 -31.64 -2.32 52.29
CA SER A 241 -33.04 -2.36 52.69
C SER A 241 -33.92 -2.47 51.44
N VAL A 242 -34.39 -3.66 51.13
CA VAL A 242 -35.51 -3.85 50.20
C VAL A 242 -36.78 -3.42 50.93
N VAL A 243 -37.27 -2.21 50.65
CA VAL A 243 -38.65 -1.84 51.01
C VAL A 243 -39.53 -2.39 49.90
N SER A 244 -40.12 -3.56 50.14
CA SER A 244 -41.20 -4.09 49.31
C SER A 244 -42.43 -3.19 49.49
N ALA A 245 -42.80 -2.49 48.42
CA ALA A 245 -44.07 -1.78 48.28
C ALA A 245 -45.21 -2.75 47.97
#